data_AF-A0A251XDB4-F1
#
_entry.id   AF-A0A251XDB4-F1
#
_cell.length_a   1.000
_cell.length_b   1.000
_cell.length_c   1.000
_cell.angle_alpha   90.00
_cell.angle_beta   90.00
_cell.angle_gamma   90.00
#
_symmetry.space_group_name_H-M   'P 1'
#
loop_
_entity.id
_entity.type
_entity.pdbx_description
1 polymer ?
#
loop_
_entity_poly.entity_id
_entity_poly.type
_entity_poly.pdbx_seq_one_letter_code
_entity_poly.pdbx_strand_id
1 'polypeptide(L)'
;MDELRPGTEDRPTPAGLLGDIVVCPQVAAEQAVTAGHSTMEEILLLTAHGILHLLGFDHAEPDEEREMFGLQRDILIGFAMSERGR
;
A
#
# COMPACT_ATOMS: atom_id res chain seq x y z
N MET A 1 7.86 10.76 -12.54
CA MET A 1 7.12 10.25 -11.38
C MET A 1 8.05 10.07 -10.16
N ASP A 2 9.35 10.36 -10.30
CA ASP A 2 10.39 10.08 -9.28
C ASP A 2 10.52 11.14 -8.16
N GLU A 3 9.55 12.06 -7.99
CA GLU A 3 9.66 13.11 -6.96
C GLU A 3 8.35 13.39 -6.21
N LEU A 4 7.38 12.48 -6.24
CA LEU A 4 6.27 12.58 -5.29
C LEU A 4 6.81 12.25 -3.91
N ARG A 5 6.65 13.21 -2.99
CA ARG A 5 6.90 13.01 -1.56
C ARG A 5 5.58 13.14 -0.82
N PRO A 6 5.36 12.36 0.24
CA PRO A 6 4.21 12.55 1.09
C PRO A 6 4.12 14.01 1.56
N GLY A 7 2.92 14.57 1.53
CA GLY A 7 2.65 15.88 2.10
C GLY A 7 2.84 15.84 3.62
N THR A 8 3.15 16.99 4.21
CA THR A 8 3.17 17.16 5.67
C THR A 8 2.00 18.04 6.10
N GLU A 9 1.71 18.11 7.41
CA GLU A 9 0.67 19.02 7.92
C GLU A 9 0.93 20.48 7.52
N ASP A 10 2.20 20.91 7.55
CA ASP A 10 2.63 22.26 7.15
C ASP A 10 2.67 22.46 5.62
N ARG A 11 2.69 21.37 4.84
CA ARG A 11 2.79 21.39 3.39
C ARG A 11 1.98 20.25 2.78
N PRO A 12 0.64 20.41 2.71
CA PRO A 12 -0.23 19.38 2.18
C PRO A 12 -0.01 19.22 0.67
N THR A 13 -0.10 17.97 0.20
CA THR A 13 -0.08 17.68 -1.23
C THR A 13 -1.37 18.21 -1.87
N PRO A 14 -1.30 18.95 -3.00
CA PRO A 14 -2.49 19.41 -3.70
C PRO A 14 -3.38 18.24 -4.13
N ALA A 15 -4.71 18.45 -4.13
CA ALA A 15 -5.63 17.47 -4.68
C ALA A 15 -5.34 17.24 -6.17
N GLY A 16 -5.29 15.97 -6.59
CA GLY A 16 -4.96 15.59 -7.95
C GLY A 16 -5.06 14.09 -8.19
N LEU A 17 -4.76 13.69 -9.43
CA LEU A 17 -4.61 12.28 -9.79
C LEU A 17 -3.24 11.79 -9.31
N LEU A 18 -3.24 10.79 -8.41
CA LEU A 18 -2.00 10.21 -7.89
C LEU A 18 -1.28 9.33 -8.92
N GLY A 19 -2.06 8.58 -9.71
CA GLY A 19 -1.56 7.65 -10.72
C GLY A 19 -2.43 6.41 -10.82
N ASP A 20 -1.90 5.37 -11.44
CA ASP A 20 -2.58 4.10 -11.68
C ASP A 20 -1.92 2.97 -10.87
N ILE A 21 -2.75 2.04 -10.40
CA ILE A 21 -2.29 0.79 -9.77
C ILE A 21 -2.79 -0.37 -10.64
N VAL A 22 -1.87 -1.23 -11.06
CA VAL A 22 -2.19 -2.42 -11.85
C VAL A 22 -1.77 -3.66 -11.06
N VAL A 23 -2.74 -4.50 -10.73
CA VAL A 23 -2.51 -5.75 -10.00
C VAL A 23 -2.83 -6.93 -10.92
N CYS A 24 -1.90 -7.87 -11.04
CA CYS A 24 -2.09 -9.11 -11.80
C CYS A 24 -2.63 -10.21 -10.86
N PRO A 25 -3.89 -10.68 -11.03
CA PRO A 25 -4.49 -11.65 -10.12
C PRO A 25 -3.75 -12.99 -10.08
N GLN A 26 -3.17 -13.41 -11.20
CA GLN A 26 -2.42 -14.67 -11.31
C GLN A 26 -1.14 -14.62 -10.47
N VAL A 27 -0.40 -13.51 -10.54
CA VAL A 27 0.82 -13.31 -9.75
C VAL A 27 0.48 -13.18 -8.27
N ALA A 28 -0.58 -12.44 -7.93
CA ALA A 28 -1.05 -12.33 -6.55
C ALA A 28 -1.46 -13.71 -5.98
N ALA A 29 -2.04 -14.60 -6.79
CA ALA A 29 -2.36 -15.95 -6.34
C ALA A 29 -1.10 -16.78 -6.02
N GLU A 30 -0.05 -16.67 -6.84
CA GLU A 30 1.24 -17.34 -6.60
C GLU A 30 1.96 -16.80 -5.35
N GLN A 31 1.95 -15.48 -5.17
CA GLN A 31 2.51 -14.82 -3.99
C GLN A 31 1.76 -15.20 -2.72
N ALA A 32 0.42 -15.21 -2.75
CA ALA A 32 -0.43 -15.59 -1.63
C ALA A 32 -0.13 -17.01 -1.10
N VAL A 33 0.12 -17.97 -1.99
CA VAL A 33 0.51 -19.34 -1.61
C VAL A 33 1.84 -19.33 -0.86
N THR A 34 2.81 -18.56 -1.33
CA THR A 34 4.13 -18.44 -0.70
C THR A 34 4.06 -17.74 0.67
N ALA A 35 3.22 -16.71 0.76
CA ALA A 35 3.02 -15.92 1.97
C ALA A 35 2.07 -16.57 3.00
N GLY A 36 1.34 -17.63 2.61
CA GLY A 36 0.50 -18.41 3.51
C GLY A 36 -0.86 -17.76 3.83
N HIS A 37 -1.41 -16.97 2.92
CA HIS A 37 -2.72 -16.33 3.08
C HIS A 37 -3.55 -16.40 1.78
N SER A 38 -4.77 -15.86 1.79
CA SER A 38 -5.66 -15.90 0.63
C SER A 38 -5.20 -14.96 -0.50
N THR A 39 -5.60 -15.27 -1.72
CA THR A 39 -5.39 -14.39 -2.89
C THR A 39 -6.02 -13.02 -2.69
N MET A 40 -7.16 -12.94 -2.01
CA MET A 40 -7.80 -11.65 -1.73
C MET A 40 -6.97 -10.82 -0.76
N GLU A 41 -6.41 -11.44 0.29
CA GLU A 41 -5.48 -10.76 1.20
C GLU A 41 -4.24 -10.23 0.46
N GLU A 42 -3.69 -10.99 -0.50
CA GLU A 42 -2.57 -10.51 -1.32
C GLU A 42 -2.96 -9.35 -2.23
N ILE A 43 -4.14 -9.40 -2.86
CA ILE A 43 -4.63 -8.29 -3.69
C ILE A 43 -4.79 -7.02 -2.83
N LEU A 44 -5.34 -7.13 -1.62
CA LEU A 44 -5.46 -6.01 -0.70
C LEU A 44 -4.09 -5.47 -0.28
N LEU A 45 -3.14 -6.37 0.01
CA LEU A 45 -1.76 -6.03 0.36
C LEU A 45 -1.07 -5.26 -0.78
N LEU A 46 -1.08 -5.80 -2.00
CA LEU A 46 -0.49 -5.18 -3.18
C LEU A 46 -1.16 -3.85 -3.54
N THR A 47 -2.48 -3.74 -3.32
CA THR A 47 -3.20 -2.48 -3.53
C THR A 47 -2.76 -1.42 -2.53
N ALA A 48 -2.71 -1.74 -1.24
CA ALA A 48 -2.23 -0.82 -0.20
C ALA A 48 -0.77 -0.42 -0.46
N HIS A 49 0.07 -1.37 -0.85
CA HIS A 49 1.46 -1.15 -1.26
C HIS A 49 1.58 -0.17 -2.43
N GLY A 50 0.80 -0.38 -3.50
CA GLY A 50 0.76 0.51 -4.66
C GLY A 50 0.30 1.92 -4.30
N ILE A 51 -0.69 2.06 -3.41
CA ILE A 51 -1.14 3.38 -2.91
C ILE A 51 0.02 4.11 -2.21
N LEU A 52 0.76 3.41 -1.34
CA LEU A 52 1.89 4.01 -0.63
C LEU A 52 3.00 4.47 -1.59
N HIS A 53 3.30 3.69 -2.63
CA HIS A 53 4.22 4.13 -3.67
C HIS A 53 3.71 5.37 -4.43
N LEU A 54 2.42 5.43 -4.77
CA LEU A 54 1.85 6.64 -5.40
C LEU A 54 1.89 7.87 -4.49
N LEU A 55 1.91 7.67 -3.16
CA LEU A 55 2.07 8.74 -2.17
C LEU A 55 3.53 9.13 -1.92
N GLY A 56 4.49 8.44 -2.54
CA GLY A 56 5.92 8.75 -2.45
C GLY A 56 6.65 8.02 -1.32
N PHE A 57 6.06 6.97 -0.74
CA PHE A 57 6.79 6.07 0.15
C PHE A 57 7.57 5.04 -0.68
N ASP A 58 8.74 4.67 -0.19
CA ASP A 58 9.59 3.64 -0.78
C ASP A 58 10.04 2.66 0.32
N HIS A 59 10.69 1.56 -0.07
CA HIS A 59 11.23 0.55 0.85
C HIS A 59 12.63 0.09 0.44
N ALA A 60 13.40 0.96 -0.25
CA ALA A 60 14.75 0.66 -0.68
C ALA A 60 15.76 0.64 0.48
N GLU A 61 15.61 1.57 1.43
CA GLU A 61 16.46 1.64 2.63
C GLU A 61 15.76 1.07 3.87
N PRO A 62 16.50 0.53 4.85
CA PRO A 62 15.91 -0.11 6.03
C PRO A 62 14.96 0.78 6.83
N ASP A 63 15.19 2.09 6.85
CA ASP A 63 14.35 3.05 7.59
C ASP A 63 13.04 3.32 6.85
N GLU A 64 13.10 3.41 5.51
CA GLU A 64 11.95 3.59 4.63
C GLU A 64 11.08 2.32 4.62
N GLU A 65 11.69 1.13 4.56
CA GLU A 65 10.99 -0.15 4.64
C GLU A 65 10.17 -0.26 5.92
N ARG A 66 10.78 0.09 7.07
CA ARG A 66 10.08 0.04 8.37
C ARG A 66 8.90 1.00 8.43
N GLU A 67 9.04 2.19 7.86
CA GLU A 67 7.96 3.18 7.79
C GLU A 67 6.83 2.68 6.89
N MET A 68 7.15 2.33 5.64
CA MET A 68 6.17 1.93 4.63
C MET A 68 5.41 0.66 5.05
N PHE A 69 6.10 -0.35 5.58
CA PHE A 69 5.45 -1.59 6.00
C PHE A 69 4.62 -1.40 7.28
N GLY A 70 5.02 -0.48 8.15
CA GLY A 70 4.21 -0.05 9.30
C GLY A 70 2.88 0.55 8.84
N LEU A 71 2.92 1.52 7.92
CA LEU A 71 1.73 2.15 7.35
C LEU A 71 0.85 1.14 6.60
N GLN A 72 1.46 0.26 5.80
CA GLN A 72 0.74 -0.78 5.06
C GLN A 72 -0.07 -1.68 6.00
N ARG A 73 0.56 -2.13 7.10
CA ARG A 73 -0.11 -2.95 8.12
C ARG A 73 -1.28 -2.19 8.75
N ASP A 74 -1.06 -0.94 9.16
CA ASP A 74 -2.06 -0.15 9.86
C ASP A 74 -3.28 0.14 8.97
N ILE A 75 -3.06 0.39 7.67
CA ILE A 75 -4.12 0.52 6.65
C ILE A 75 -4.94 -0.76 6.54
N LEU A 76 -4.29 -1.92 6.41
CA LEU A 76 -4.99 -3.22 6.26
C LEU A 76 -5.81 -3.58 7.50
N ILE A 77 -5.26 -3.33 8.70
CA ILE A 77 -5.99 -3.53 9.95
C ILE A 77 -7.21 -2.62 10.01
N GLY A 78 -7.03 -1.32 9.74
CA GLY A 78 -8.11 -0.34 9.74
C GLY A 78 -9.22 -0.71 8.75
N PHE A 79 -8.86 -1.10 7.53
CA PHE A 79 -9.80 -1.55 6.50
C PHE A 79 -10.59 -2.79 6.95
N ALA A 80 -9.89 -3.81 7.47
CA ALA A 80 -10.56 -5.04 7.94
C ALA A 80 -11.48 -4.81 9.14
N MET A 81 -11.14 -3.87 10.04
CA MET A 81 -12.02 -3.46 11.13
C MET A 81 -13.25 -2.72 10.61
N SER A 82 -13.10 -1.83 9.63
CA SER A 82 -14.21 -1.12 9.02
C SER A 82 -15.17 -2.05 8.29
N GLU A 83 -14.66 -3.04 7.55
CA GLU A 83 -15.51 -3.97 6.78
C GLU A 83 -16.29 -4.94 7.67
N ARG A 84 -15.72 -5.32 8.83
CA ARG A 84 -16.44 -6.13 9.84
C ARG A 84 -17.59 -5.39 10.53
N GLY A 85 -17.55 -4.05 10.51
CA GLY A 85 -18.59 -3.21 11.10
C GLY A 85 -19.74 -2.86 10.16
N ARG A 86 -19.69 -3.31 8.90
CA ARG A 86 -20.73 -3.12 7.88
C ARG A 86 -21.63 -4.35 7.79
#